data_AF-R5D2D0-F1
#
_entry.id   AF-R5D2D0-F1
#
_cell.length_a   1.000
_cell.length_b   1.000
_cell.length_c   1.000
_cell.angle_alpha   90.00
_cell.angle_beta   90.00
_cell.angle_gamma   90.00
#
_symmetry.space_group_name_H-M   'P 1'
#
loop_
_entity.id
_entity.type
_entity.pdbx_description
1 polymer ?
#
loop_
_entity_poly.entity_id
_entity_poly.type
_entity_poly.pdbx_seq_one_letter_code
_entity_poly.pdbx_strand_id
1 'polypeptide(L)'
;MAAASVSSAALAVCLIGGINVAGVIPQLPYWCGAILGLSFAPPSVLIAVGCVYYWAFVRQLVRSFGRFRHNALASAMGDAMLPPLGIDPQFPAKTKRRLRSVTLVSLALSAACFVLGFIACAMSAGGVQFWHIWGWFEGSPTVAAA
;
A
#
# COMPACT_ATOMS: atom_id res chain seq x y z
N MET A 1 5.86 5.74 0.56
CA MET A 1 5.16 4.52 1.04
C MET A 1 4.28 4.79 2.26
N ALA A 2 4.80 5.40 3.34
CA ALA A 2 3.97 5.74 4.50
C ALA A 2 2.74 6.59 4.16
N ALA A 3 2.92 7.67 3.37
CA ALA A 3 1.81 8.50 2.90
C ALA A 3 0.74 7.66 2.15
N ALA A 4 1.14 6.81 1.21
CA ALA A 4 0.22 5.94 0.46
C ALA A 4 -0.52 4.92 1.37
N SER A 5 0.13 4.41 2.41
CA SER A 5 -0.51 3.53 3.41
C SER A 5 -1.57 4.29 4.22
N VAL A 6 -1.27 5.53 4.63
CA VAL A 6 -2.22 6.38 5.34
C VAL A 6 -3.38 6.80 4.43
N SER A 7 -3.11 7.20 3.18
CA SER A 7 -4.14 7.56 2.21
C SER A 7 -5.05 6.39 1.89
N SER A 8 -4.52 5.17 1.71
CA SER A 8 -5.35 3.97 1.48
C SER A 8 -6.20 3.59 2.70
N ALA A 9 -5.67 3.74 3.91
CA ALA A 9 -6.45 3.56 5.14
C ALA A 9 -7.55 4.62 5.26
N ALA A 10 -7.24 5.88 4.98
CA ALA A 10 -8.22 6.97 4.98
C ALA A 10 -9.34 6.72 3.95
N LEU A 11 -8.98 6.31 2.73
CA LEU A 11 -9.97 5.94 1.70
C LEU A 11 -10.86 4.79 2.14
N ALA A 12 -10.30 3.75 2.77
CA ALA A 12 -11.08 2.64 3.32
C ALA A 12 -12.11 3.12 4.36
N VAL A 13 -11.69 3.97 5.30
CA VAL A 13 -12.58 4.55 6.32
C VAL A 13 -13.65 5.43 5.69
N CYS A 14 -13.28 6.29 4.73
CA CYS A 14 -14.23 7.17 4.06
C CYS A 14 -15.29 6.39 3.26
N LEU A 15 -14.87 5.35 2.54
CA LEU A 15 -15.79 4.51 1.75
C LEU A 15 -16.71 3.64 2.61
N ILE A 16 -16.21 3.11 3.73
CA ILE A 16 -17.03 2.31 4.66
C ILE A 16 -17.96 3.21 5.48
N GLY A 17 -17.49 4.36 5.93
CA GLY A 17 -18.26 5.31 6.74
C GLY A 17 -19.19 6.21 5.94
N GLY A 18 -19.14 6.17 4.60
CA GLY A 18 -19.88 7.10 3.74
C GLY A 18 -19.46 8.56 3.92
N ILE A 19 -18.24 8.81 4.42
CA ILE A 19 -17.74 10.14 4.74
C ILE A 19 -17.09 10.73 3.49
N ASN A 20 -17.73 11.72 2.88
CA ASN A 20 -17.17 12.44 1.73
C ASN A 20 -16.46 13.72 2.17
N VAL A 21 -15.17 13.63 2.49
CA VAL A 21 -14.35 14.79 2.84
C VAL A 21 -14.10 15.61 1.57
N ALA A 22 -14.67 16.82 1.51
CA ALA A 22 -14.50 17.79 0.42
C ALA A 22 -15.04 17.39 -0.97
N GLY A 23 -15.96 16.41 -1.06
CA GLY A 23 -16.55 16.00 -2.34
C GLY A 23 -15.60 15.23 -3.26
N VAL A 24 -14.47 14.75 -2.72
CA VAL A 24 -13.42 14.04 -3.48
C VAL A 24 -13.89 12.66 -3.94
N ILE A 25 -14.82 12.03 -3.19
CA ILE A 25 -15.34 10.70 -3.55
C ILE A 25 -16.54 10.90 -4.49
N PRO A 26 -16.53 10.31 -5.71
CA PRO A 26 -17.65 10.42 -6.63
C PRO A 26 -18.89 9.71 -6.07
N GLN A 27 -20.06 9.97 -6.65
CA GLN A 27 -21.30 9.32 -6.22
C GLN A 27 -21.19 7.79 -6.44
N LEU A 28 -21.35 7.03 -5.36
CA LEU A 28 -21.28 5.58 -5.33
C LEU A 28 -22.45 5.03 -4.49
N PRO A 29 -23.13 3.96 -4.93
CA PRO A 29 -24.04 3.22 -4.05
C PRO A 29 -23.30 2.74 -2.81
N TYR A 30 -23.89 2.91 -1.62
CA TYR A 30 -23.24 2.61 -0.34
C TYR A 30 -22.67 1.19 -0.28
N TRP A 31 -23.42 0.18 -0.72
CA TRP A 31 -22.97 -1.21 -0.70
C TRP A 31 -21.75 -1.47 -1.59
N CYS A 32 -21.68 -0.84 -2.77
CA CYS A 32 -20.52 -0.89 -3.65
C CYS A 32 -19.32 -0.19 -3.03
N GLY A 33 -19.56 1.00 -2.44
CA GLY A 33 -18.55 1.77 -1.71
C GLY A 33 -17.96 0.99 -0.55
N ALA A 34 -18.79 0.35 0.28
CA ALA A 34 -18.34 -0.42 1.44
C ALA A 34 -17.45 -1.62 1.06
N ILE A 35 -17.80 -2.36 0.00
CA ILE A 35 -17.00 -3.50 -0.49
C ILE A 35 -15.66 -3.01 -1.06
N LEU A 36 -15.67 -1.90 -1.81
CA LEU A 36 -14.44 -1.27 -2.29
C LEU A 36 -13.59 -0.74 -1.13
N GLY A 37 -14.19 -0.12 -0.12
CA GLY A 37 -13.51 0.35 1.09
C GLY A 37 -12.83 -0.79 1.83
N LEU A 38 -13.50 -1.93 1.99
CA LEU A 38 -12.91 -3.15 2.55
C LEU A 38 -11.73 -3.65 1.71
N SER A 39 -11.75 -3.45 0.40
CA SER A 39 -10.66 -3.84 -0.51
C SER A 39 -9.40 -2.97 -0.34
N PHE A 40 -9.55 -1.72 0.11
CA PHE A 40 -8.45 -0.77 0.36
C PHE A 40 -7.80 -0.91 1.75
N ALA A 41 -8.43 -1.59 2.71
CA ALA A 41 -7.85 -1.82 4.02
C ALA A 41 -6.63 -2.79 4.01
N PRO A 42 -6.67 -3.98 3.39
CA PRO A 42 -5.51 -4.88 3.28
C PRO A 42 -4.29 -4.29 2.55
N PRO A 43 -4.41 -3.56 1.42
CA PRO A 43 -3.25 -2.98 0.76
C PRO A 43 -2.59 -1.87 1.58
N SER A 44 -3.32 -1.18 2.47
CA SER A 44 -2.69 -0.26 3.44
C SER A 44 -1.69 -1.00 4.34
N VAL A 45 -2.08 -2.17 4.86
CA VAL A 45 -1.20 -3.05 5.66
C VAL A 45 -0.03 -3.55 4.82
N LEU A 46 -0.27 -3.96 3.58
CA LEU A 46 0.77 -4.42 2.65
C LEU A 46 1.83 -3.33 2.41
N ILE A 47 1.41 -2.08 2.16
CA ILE A 47 2.31 -0.94 1.95
C ILE A 47 3.06 -0.60 3.24
N ALA A 48 2.40 -0.67 4.41
CA ALA A 48 3.06 -0.46 5.70
C ALA A 48 4.17 -1.50 5.95
N VAL A 49 3.89 -2.79 5.68
CA VAL A 49 4.88 -3.88 5.76
C VAL A 49 6.04 -3.64 4.79
N GLY A 50 5.74 -3.24 3.55
CA GLY A 50 6.76 -2.84 2.56
C GLY A 50 7.62 -1.67 3.05
N CYS A 51 7.03 -0.69 3.70
CA CYS A 51 7.74 0.46 4.28
C CYS A 51 8.71 0.03 5.39
N VAL A 52 8.28 -0.86 6.29
CA VAL A 52 9.14 -1.41 7.37
C VAL A 52 10.30 -2.21 6.76
N TYR A 53 10.02 -3.03 5.76
CA TYR A 53 11.05 -3.83 5.08
C TYR A 53 12.08 -2.93 4.37
N TYR A 54 11.60 -1.94 3.62
CA TYR A 54 12.44 -0.98 2.91
C TYR A 54 13.35 -0.21 3.86
N TRP A 55 12.81 0.25 4.99
CA TRP A 55 13.59 0.95 6.00
C TRP A 55 14.70 0.07 6.61
N ALA A 56 14.40 -1.19 6.92
CA ALA A 56 15.42 -2.13 7.40
C ALA A 56 16.50 -2.40 6.34
N PHE A 57 16.11 -2.50 5.08
CA PHE A 57 17.04 -2.65 3.95
C PHE A 57 17.97 -1.43 3.84
N VAL A 58 17.44 -0.20 3.87
CA VAL A 58 18.24 1.02 3.83
C VAL A 58 19.22 1.08 5.00
N ARG A 59 18.77 0.75 6.22
CA ARG A 59 19.67 0.69 7.39
C ARG A 59 20.79 -0.32 7.20
N GLN A 60 20.50 -1.49 6.66
CA GLN A 60 21.51 -2.52 6.41
C GLN A 60 22.49 -2.07 5.33
N LEU A 61 22.01 -1.41 4.28
CA LEU A 61 22.82 -0.87 3.20
C LEU A 61 23.78 0.22 3.69
N VAL A 62 23.31 1.14 4.53
CA VAL A 62 24.18 2.17 5.14
C VAL A 62 25.27 1.52 6.00
N ARG A 63 24.94 0.47 6.76
CA ARG A 63 25.90 -0.26 7.59
C ARG A 63 26.92 -1.03 6.76
N SER A 64 26.50 -1.74 5.71
CA SER A 64 27.42 -2.47 4.83
C SER A 64 28.33 -1.51 4.07
N PHE A 65 27.80 -0.40 3.58
CA PHE A 65 28.58 0.64 2.91
C PHE A 65 29.58 1.32 3.86
N GLY A 66 29.17 1.64 5.09
CA GLY A 66 30.07 2.16 6.11
C GLY A 66 31.22 1.20 6.45
N ARG A 67 30.91 -0.11 6.58
CA ARG A 67 31.91 -1.17 6.80
C ARG A 67 32.87 -1.30 5.63
N PHE A 68 32.34 -1.24 4.40
CA PHE A 68 33.14 -1.26 3.17
C PHE A 68 34.11 -0.08 3.14
N ARG A 69 33.63 1.13 3.42
CA ARG A 69 34.48 2.34 3.47
C ARG A 69 35.58 2.21 4.52
N HIS A 70 35.25 1.72 5.72
CA HIS A 70 36.24 1.52 6.79
C HIS A 70 37.30 0.50 6.38
N ASN A 71 36.89 -0.62 5.79
CA ASN A 71 37.81 -1.65 5.32
C ASN A 71 38.70 -1.17 4.17
N ALA A 72 38.17 -0.35 3.25
CA ALA A 72 38.95 0.25 2.18
C ALA A 72 40.06 1.18 2.72
N LEU A 73 39.75 1.95 3.76
CA LEU A 73 40.74 2.78 4.45
C LEU A 73 41.76 1.94 5.23
N ALA A 74 41.31 0.92 5.98
CA ALA A 74 42.21 0.01 6.70
C ALA A 74 43.17 -0.71 5.75
N SER A 75 42.70 -1.16 4.58
CA SER A 75 43.56 -1.79 3.58
C SER A 75 44.62 -0.85 3.00
N ALA A 76 44.31 0.45 2.88
CA ALA A 76 45.28 1.44 2.42
C ALA A 76 46.32 1.77 3.51
N MET A 77 45.94 1.65 4.78
CA MET A 77 46.79 1.94 5.94
C MET A 77 47.57 0.70 6.44
N GLY A 78 47.32 -0.49 5.89
CA GLY A 78 47.92 -1.74 6.33
C GLY A 78 47.33 -2.32 7.63
N ASP A 79 46.17 -1.82 8.06
CA ASP A 79 45.47 -2.27 9.27
C ASP A 79 44.56 -3.49 9.00
N ALA A 80 44.18 -4.18 10.07
CA ALA A 80 43.30 -5.35 10.00
C ALA A 80 41.89 -4.99 9.50
N MET A 81 41.39 -5.75 8.52
CA MET A 81 40.05 -5.55 7.94
C MET A 81 38.95 -6.27 8.75
N LEU A 82 37.80 -5.62 8.90
CA LEU A 82 36.62 -6.24 9.52
C LEU A 82 35.89 -7.16 8.52
N PRO A 83 35.16 -8.19 8.98
CA PRO A 83 34.36 -9.02 8.08
C PRO A 83 33.26 -8.20 7.38
N PRO A 84 33.04 -8.42 6.07
CA PRO A 84 32.02 -7.71 5.31
C PRO A 84 30.62 -8.10 5.78
N LEU A 85 29.71 -7.11 5.87
CA LEU A 85 28.30 -7.36 6.17
C LEU A 85 27.53 -7.59 4.88
N GLY A 86 26.63 -8.58 4.88
CA GLY A 86 25.68 -8.79 3.79
C GLY A 86 24.70 -7.63 3.63
N ILE A 87 24.23 -7.41 2.40
CA ILE A 87 23.24 -6.38 2.04
C ILE A 87 21.83 -6.79 2.50
N ASP A 88 21.59 -8.08 2.69
CA ASP A 88 20.29 -8.60 3.10
C ASP A 88 19.88 -8.12 4.50
N PRO A 89 18.64 -7.61 4.65
CA PRO A 89 18.16 -7.14 5.94
C PRO A 89 18.09 -8.31 6.93
N GLN A 90 18.84 -8.18 8.02
CA GLN A 90 18.98 -9.22 9.04
C GLN A 90 17.76 -9.20 9.97
N PHE A 91 16.76 -10.01 9.64
CA PHE A 91 15.59 -10.22 10.49
C PHE A 91 15.69 -11.56 11.24
N PRO A 92 15.22 -11.62 12.51
CA PRO A 92 15.06 -12.90 13.18
C PRO A 92 14.04 -13.76 12.43
N ALA A 93 14.23 -15.08 12.42
CA ALA A 93 13.43 -16.03 11.65
C ALA A 93 11.91 -15.90 11.93
N LYS A 94 11.54 -15.63 13.19
CA LYS A 94 10.15 -15.39 13.60
C LYS A 94 9.53 -14.18 12.89
N THR A 95 10.24 -13.06 12.82
CA THR A 95 9.78 -11.84 12.15
C THR A 95 9.70 -12.03 10.65
N LYS A 96 10.69 -12.69 10.04
CA LYS A 96 10.67 -13.00 8.59
C LYS A 96 9.45 -13.85 8.20
N ARG A 97 9.12 -14.87 8.99
CA ARG A 97 7.92 -15.70 8.80
C ARG A 97 6.65 -14.86 8.91
N ARG A 98 6.52 -14.03 9.94
CA ARG A 98 5.35 -13.16 10.14
C ARG A 98 5.18 -12.15 9.01
N LEU A 99 6.25 -11.46 8.60
CA LEU A 99 6.21 -10.52 7.48
C LEU A 99 5.71 -11.22 6.21
N ARG A 100 6.26 -12.40 5.87
CA ARG A 100 5.82 -13.17 4.71
C ARG A 100 4.34 -13.55 4.79
N SER A 101 3.88 -14.05 5.93
CA SER A 101 2.47 -14.43 6.10
C SER A 101 1.55 -13.21 5.98
N VAL A 102 1.88 -12.09 6.63
CA VAL A 102 1.08 -10.85 6.55
C VAL A 102 1.05 -10.32 5.12
N THR A 103 2.18 -10.30 4.41
CA THR A 103 2.25 -9.90 2.99
C THR A 103 1.35 -10.78 2.12
N LEU A 104 1.44 -12.10 2.26
CA LEU A 104 0.65 -13.04 1.43
C LEU A 104 -0.84 -12.94 1.73
N VAL A 105 -1.22 -12.91 3.01
CA VAL A 105 -2.63 -12.80 3.41
C VAL A 105 -3.23 -11.46 3.00
N SER A 106 -2.53 -10.35 3.23
CA SER A 106 -3.01 -9.02 2.85
C SER A 106 -3.15 -8.87 1.33
N LEU A 107 -2.21 -9.42 0.55
CA LEU A 107 -2.28 -9.45 -0.90
C LEU A 107 -3.46 -10.28 -1.40
N ALA A 108 -3.62 -11.51 -0.89
CA ALA A 108 -4.71 -12.40 -1.29
C ALA A 108 -6.09 -11.82 -0.95
N LEU A 109 -6.23 -11.27 0.26
CA LEU A 109 -7.46 -10.62 0.71
C LEU A 109 -7.78 -9.39 -0.13
N SER A 110 -6.79 -8.54 -0.42
CA SER A 110 -6.97 -7.37 -1.29
C SER A 110 -7.46 -7.78 -2.68
N ALA A 111 -6.80 -8.77 -3.30
CA ALA A 111 -7.17 -9.23 -4.63
C ALA A 111 -8.60 -9.80 -4.66
N ALA A 112 -8.95 -10.65 -3.69
CA ALA A 112 -10.28 -11.24 -3.61
C ALA A 112 -11.37 -10.18 -3.40
N CYS A 113 -11.19 -9.29 -2.42
CA CYS A 113 -12.15 -8.22 -2.14
C CYS A 113 -12.28 -7.25 -3.32
N PHE A 114 -11.17 -6.90 -3.98
CA PHE A 114 -11.19 -5.98 -5.11
C PHE A 114 -11.98 -6.54 -6.29
N VAL A 115 -11.79 -7.82 -6.62
CA VAL A 115 -12.57 -8.50 -7.67
C VAL A 115 -14.05 -8.53 -7.31
N LEU A 116 -14.39 -8.87 -6.07
CA LEU A 116 -15.79 -8.87 -5.60
C LEU A 116 -16.42 -7.48 -5.65
N GLY A 117 -15.69 -6.44 -5.23
CA GLY A 117 -16.13 -5.05 -5.30
C GLY A 117 -16.35 -4.59 -6.72
N PHE A 118 -15.43 -4.92 -7.63
CA PHE A 118 -15.57 -4.62 -9.06
C PHE A 118 -16.82 -5.28 -9.66
N ILE A 119 -17.06 -6.57 -9.38
CA ILE A 119 -18.24 -7.29 -9.85
C ILE A 119 -19.51 -6.67 -9.28
N ALA A 120 -19.53 -6.34 -7.98
CA ALA A 120 -20.68 -5.68 -7.35
C ALA A 120 -21.00 -4.33 -8.00
N CYS A 121 -19.98 -3.52 -8.31
CA CYS A 121 -20.15 -2.26 -9.04
C CYS A 121 -20.68 -2.48 -10.45
N ALA A 122 -20.13 -3.45 -11.19
CA ALA A 122 -20.55 -3.75 -12.55
C ALA A 122 -22.00 -4.23 -12.61
N MET A 123 -22.41 -5.10 -11.67
CA MET A 123 -23.82 -5.54 -11.56
C MET A 123 -24.74 -4.39 -11.17
N SER A 124 -24.33 -3.54 -10.22
CA SER A 124 -25.16 -2.42 -9.76
C SER A 124 -25.36 -1.34 -10.82
N ALA A 125 -24.37 -1.11 -11.69
CA ALA A 125 -24.49 -0.14 -12.78
C ALA A 125 -25.10 -0.73 -14.06
N GLY A 126 -25.24 -2.06 -14.13
CA GLY A 126 -25.70 -2.76 -15.34
C GLY A 126 -24.65 -2.84 -16.46
N GLY A 127 -23.37 -2.61 -16.15
CA GLY A 127 -22.29 -2.63 -17.13
C GLY A 127 -20.89 -2.55 -16.50
N VAL A 128 -19.90 -3.10 -17.21
CA VAL A 128 -18.50 -3.10 -16.74
C VAL A 128 -17.88 -1.71 -16.65
N GLN A 129 -18.40 -0.75 -17.43
CA GLN A 129 -17.97 0.65 -17.46
C GLN A 129 -18.80 1.51 -16.48
N PHE A 130 -18.99 1.02 -15.26
CA PHE A 130 -19.85 1.67 -14.26
C PHE A 130 -19.45 3.11 -13.94
N TRP A 131 -18.17 3.44 -14.04
CA TRP A 131 -17.66 4.80 -13.81
C TRP A 131 -18.16 5.83 -14.83
N HIS A 132 -18.46 5.40 -16.06
CA HIS A 132 -19.11 6.25 -17.06
C HIS A 132 -20.61 6.41 -16.77
N ILE A 133 -21.28 5.32 -16.37
CA ILE A 133 -22.71 5.33 -16.04
C ILE A 133 -23.00 6.21 -14.81
N TRP A 134 -22.07 6.23 -13.85
CA TRP A 134 -22.15 7.07 -12.65
C TRP A 134 -21.55 8.47 -12.84
N GLY A 135 -21.11 8.83 -14.06
CA GLY A 135 -20.63 10.18 -14.36
C GLY A 135 -19.40 10.62 -13.57
N TRP A 136 -18.49 9.72 -13.20
CA TRP A 136 -17.34 10.05 -12.33
C TRP A 136 -16.40 11.11 -12.90
N PHE A 137 -16.37 11.23 -14.22
CA PHE A 137 -15.50 12.14 -14.96
C PHE A 137 -16.25 13.33 -15.56
N GLU A 138 -17.57 13.36 -15.40
CA GLU A 138 -18.36 14.51 -15.80
C GLU A 138 -18.20 15.55 -14.69
N GLY A 139 -17.52 16.66 -15.01
CA GLY A 139 -17.38 17.77 -14.08
C GLY A 139 -18.75 18.16 -13.55
N SER A 140 -18.88 18.24 -12.22
CA SER A 140 -20.09 18.56 -11.45
C SER A 140 -21.28 19.11 -12.28
N PRO A 141 -22.50 18.56 -12.15
CA PRO A 141 -23.67 19.25 -12.66
C PRO A 141 -23.94 20.47 -11.76
N THR A 142 -23.24 21.58 -12.00
CA THR A 142 -23.54 22.85 -11.33
C THR A 142 -24.73 23.58 -11.94
N VAL A 143 -25.36 23.12 -13.03
CA VAL A 143 -26.57 23.77 -13.56
C VAL A 143 -27.48 22.75 -14.28
N ALA A 144 -28.37 22.08 -13.55
CA ALA A 144 -29.56 21.45 -14.13
C ALA A 144 -30.73 21.37 -13.13
N ALA A 145 -30.83 22.38 -12.27
CA ALA A 145 -32.06 22.74 -11.58
C ALA A 145 -32.46 24.14 -12.07
N ALA A 146 -33.08 24.17 -13.26
CA ALA A 146 -33.90 25.25 -13.75
C ALA A 146 -35.11 24.61 -14.45
#